data_AF-A0A3A5VEU1-F1
#
_entry.id   AF-A0A3A5VEU1-F1
#
_cell.length_a   1.000
_cell.length_b   1.000
_cell.length_c   1.000
_cell.angle_alpha   90.00
_cell.angle_beta   90.00
_cell.angle_gamma   90.00
#
_symmetry.space_group_name_H-M   'P 1'
#
loop_
_entity.id
_entity.type
_entity.pdbx_description
1 polymer ?
#
loop_
_entity_poly.entity_id
_entity_poly.type
_entity_poly.pdbx_seq_one_letter_code
_entity_poly.pdbx_strand_id
1 'polypeptide(L)'
;MLIAGIIMVLLNVALLAPMSTGAVPDAVIENFEEFSKESACDDDDCTTAEDDWAVSSSQRDFYGYSITNVNDVMASGATPTYEKIGPVTYDITTTRTITGYDATAGELTYNSVKSFECAEDTTVPCDTEVSQLNIAFQTQVIGATGLAIGGIMDMTKAGFTAGMIANDLENTIPASIAASDLEMMLAHNTSVAGDAANGSILAGEYFYSLFNQYFAAMNLSGMGTSVNYTQAIQGAQQMAGEPVTFSGTEFSDITHAFNTATMPSGENVSMTSSLGVMAFAGHCDANPTENYSMVMADIMAAAGDPTAYTSGVMQRGGIWGYADTDINATIARDHAMCFGVGGQFLNAGGTDDTYLASNPASVNATRRMANFGFSLDDNSMALNVLLAGHNTSNPTGLLAVSEDGTSYGVANFMSMSTNQTNEAFGISEAQHNALALWAGGWLADVTSLPMVLLGGSGEMTASLFVNTTFGAEDPLNGGYLENSLNLGGFWGLPEGRDNIALDPAVSGNALYGPLGLTTSTGSAIFLYGELSGMTPPLNFSTSPPTPGTPMVWDEATIGALYGVDTNAAAAMRALMMGPIYGTTAESFVPGFLMSSFGATPYLTQSFNNWLL
;
A
#
# COMPACT_ATOMS: atom_id res chain seq x y z
N MET A 1 -24.03 1.58 6.87
CA MET A 1 -24.07 1.45 8.35
C MET A 1 -25.18 0.53 8.85
N LEU A 2 -26.44 0.71 8.42
CA LEU A 2 -27.57 -0.10 8.93
C LEU A 2 -27.45 -1.61 8.58
N ILE A 3 -26.96 -1.94 7.37
CA ILE A 3 -26.71 -3.33 6.93
C ILE A 3 -25.58 -3.99 7.75
N ALA A 4 -24.44 -3.30 7.90
CA ALA A 4 -23.32 -3.80 8.72
C ALA A 4 -23.75 -4.03 10.18
N GLY A 5 -24.56 -3.12 10.76
CA GLY A 5 -25.11 -3.29 12.11
C GLY A 5 -25.97 -4.55 12.25
N ILE A 6 -26.86 -4.83 11.28
CA ILE A 6 -27.70 -6.05 11.29
C ILE A 6 -26.84 -7.31 11.16
N ILE A 7 -25.82 -7.30 10.29
CA ILE A 7 -24.90 -8.43 10.11
C ILE A 7 -24.13 -8.73 11.40
N MET A 8 -23.66 -7.70 12.11
CA MET A 8 -22.98 -7.87 13.40
C MET A 8 -23.89 -8.49 14.46
N VAL A 9 -25.17 -8.11 14.51
CA VAL A 9 -26.15 -8.73 15.41
C VAL A 9 -26.34 -10.21 15.07
N LEU A 10 -26.44 -10.55 13.78
CA LEU A 10 -26.57 -11.94 13.35
C LEU A 10 -25.32 -12.79 13.63
N LEU A 11 -24.12 -12.22 13.49
CA LEU A 11 -22.84 -12.86 13.85
C LEU A 11 -22.76 -13.17 15.34
N ASN A 12 -23.13 -12.20 16.19
CA ASN A 12 -23.23 -12.43 17.63
C ASN A 12 -24.20 -13.58 17.95
N VAL A 13 -25.38 -13.60 17.32
CA VAL A 13 -26.34 -14.68 17.53
C VAL A 13 -25.79 -16.02 17.02
N ALA A 14 -25.14 -16.09 15.87
CA ALA A 14 -24.61 -17.35 15.32
C ALA A 14 -23.44 -17.92 16.13
N LEU A 15 -22.53 -17.08 16.62
CA LEU A 15 -21.41 -17.49 17.48
C LEU A 15 -21.84 -17.85 18.91
N LEU A 16 -22.85 -17.15 19.47
CA LEU A 16 -23.26 -17.30 20.87
C LEU A 16 -24.47 -18.23 21.07
N ALA A 17 -25.31 -18.42 20.04
CA ALA A 17 -26.52 -19.25 20.14
C ALA A 17 -26.24 -20.69 20.61
N PRO A 18 -25.13 -21.36 20.21
CA PRO A 18 -24.84 -22.70 20.70
C PRO A 18 -24.55 -22.77 22.20
N MET A 19 -24.19 -21.64 22.85
CA MET A 19 -23.85 -21.62 24.28
C MET A 19 -24.95 -21.01 25.18
N SER A 20 -25.96 -20.33 24.63
CA SER A 20 -26.90 -19.51 25.44
C SER A 20 -28.40 -19.71 25.17
N THR A 21 -28.81 -20.36 24.07
CA THR A 21 -30.23 -20.33 23.66
C THR A 21 -31.16 -21.37 24.29
N GLY A 22 -30.66 -22.22 25.20
CA GLY A 22 -31.50 -23.21 25.89
C GLY A 22 -32.60 -22.60 26.77
N ALA A 23 -32.45 -21.32 27.20
CA ALA A 23 -33.37 -20.66 28.12
C ALA A 23 -34.30 -19.60 27.47
N VAL A 24 -34.10 -19.26 26.20
CA VAL A 24 -34.92 -18.24 25.52
C VAL A 24 -36.35 -18.72 25.25
N PRO A 25 -36.60 -19.97 24.81
CA PRO A 25 -37.97 -20.46 24.60
C PRO A 25 -38.80 -20.46 25.89
N ASP A 26 -38.19 -20.91 27.00
CA ASP A 26 -38.87 -20.97 28.31
C ASP A 26 -39.15 -19.58 28.85
N ALA A 27 -38.22 -18.62 28.71
CA ALA A 27 -38.45 -17.22 29.09
C ALA A 27 -39.50 -16.52 28.22
N VAL A 28 -39.63 -16.89 26.95
CA VAL A 28 -40.67 -16.34 26.06
C VAL A 28 -42.04 -16.93 26.42
N ILE A 29 -42.12 -18.23 26.71
CA ILE A 29 -43.36 -18.89 27.15
C ILE A 29 -43.83 -18.36 28.52
N GLU A 30 -42.91 -18.07 29.44
CA GLU A 30 -43.21 -17.48 30.76
C GLU A 30 -43.69 -16.01 30.68
N ASN A 31 -43.36 -15.26 29.61
CA ASN A 31 -43.88 -13.89 29.41
C ASN A 31 -45.23 -13.83 28.67
N PHE A 32 -45.76 -14.95 28.18
CA PHE A 32 -47.07 -15.04 27.51
C PHE A 32 -48.11 -15.74 28.40
N GLU A 33 -48.14 -15.39 29.68
CA GLU A 33 -49.23 -15.80 30.58
C GLU A 33 -50.53 -15.10 30.15
N GLU A 34 -51.59 -15.87 29.89
CA GLU A 34 -52.95 -15.34 29.78
C GLU A 34 -53.40 -14.90 31.17
N PHE A 35 -53.50 -13.59 31.39
CA PHE A 35 -53.99 -13.01 32.64
C PHE A 35 -55.48 -12.72 32.53
N SER A 36 -56.23 -12.84 33.65
CA SER A 36 -57.60 -12.33 33.67
C SER A 36 -57.56 -10.80 33.64
N LYS A 37 -58.53 -10.17 32.98
CA LYS A 37 -58.66 -8.70 32.95
C LYS A 37 -58.61 -8.11 34.37
N GLU A 38 -59.31 -8.75 35.31
CA GLU A 38 -59.37 -8.37 36.72
C GLU A 38 -58.03 -8.51 37.48
N SER A 39 -57.04 -9.20 36.93
CA SER A 39 -55.70 -9.31 37.53
C SER A 39 -54.71 -8.26 37.02
N ALA A 40 -55.04 -7.54 35.95
CA ALA A 40 -54.17 -6.56 35.30
C ALA A 40 -54.75 -5.15 35.28
N CYS A 41 -56.08 -5.01 35.30
CA CYS A 41 -56.80 -3.75 35.13
C CYS A 41 -57.62 -3.42 36.39
N ASP A 42 -57.36 -2.25 37.00
CA ASP A 42 -58.14 -1.73 38.15
C ASP A 42 -59.47 -1.11 37.71
N ASP A 43 -59.59 -0.78 36.42
CA ASP A 43 -60.81 -0.20 35.83
C ASP A 43 -61.35 -0.99 34.62
N ASP A 44 -62.64 -0.79 34.34
CA ASP A 44 -63.37 -1.47 33.27
C ASP A 44 -62.83 -1.15 31.86
N ASP A 45 -62.18 -0.01 31.67
CA ASP A 45 -61.64 0.40 30.37
C ASP A 45 -60.13 0.04 30.26
N CYS A 46 -59.58 -0.62 31.27
CA CYS A 46 -58.18 -0.97 31.46
C CYS A 46 -57.22 0.20 31.19
N THR A 47 -57.58 1.40 31.65
CA THR A 47 -56.71 2.59 31.57
C THR A 47 -55.74 2.68 32.75
N THR A 48 -56.11 2.05 33.86
CA THR A 48 -55.33 1.96 35.10
C THR A 48 -54.99 0.50 35.36
N ALA A 49 -53.72 0.25 35.64
CA ALA A 49 -53.23 -1.08 35.99
C ALA A 49 -53.51 -1.38 37.46
N GLU A 50 -53.86 -2.63 37.78
CA GLU A 50 -53.89 -3.13 39.17
C GLU A 50 -52.52 -2.94 39.83
N ASP A 51 -52.47 -2.46 41.08
CA ASP A 51 -51.21 -2.05 41.74
C ASP A 51 -50.17 -3.20 41.79
N ASP A 52 -50.60 -4.41 42.12
CA ASP A 52 -49.75 -5.61 42.22
C ASP A 52 -49.25 -6.11 40.84
N TRP A 53 -49.97 -5.76 39.76
CA TRP A 53 -49.58 -6.08 38.39
C TRP A 53 -48.71 -4.96 37.79
N ALA A 54 -49.03 -3.71 38.10
CA ALA A 54 -48.32 -2.51 37.70
C ALA A 54 -46.88 -2.53 38.22
N VAL A 55 -46.66 -3.04 39.43
CA VAL A 55 -45.33 -3.23 39.99
C VAL A 55 -45.23 -4.60 40.67
N SER A 56 -44.43 -5.49 40.09
CA SER A 56 -44.14 -6.80 40.68
C SER A 56 -42.64 -6.95 40.93
N SER A 57 -42.25 -7.44 42.11
CA SER A 57 -40.86 -7.78 42.42
C SER A 57 -40.69 -9.29 42.53
N SER A 58 -39.59 -9.82 41.99
CA SER A 58 -39.20 -11.22 42.09
C SER A 58 -37.69 -11.35 42.26
N GLN A 59 -37.25 -12.29 43.10
CA GLN A 59 -35.84 -12.61 43.22
C GLN A 59 -35.41 -13.63 42.16
N ARG A 60 -34.20 -13.44 41.62
CA ARG A 60 -33.59 -14.38 40.69
C ARG A 60 -32.12 -14.60 41.02
N ASP A 61 -31.73 -15.87 41.05
CA ASP A 61 -30.35 -16.29 41.25
C ASP A 61 -29.62 -16.41 39.92
N PHE A 62 -28.43 -15.81 39.86
CA PHE A 62 -27.52 -15.92 38.74
C PHE A 62 -26.24 -16.65 39.14
N TYR A 63 -25.68 -17.37 38.17
CA TYR A 63 -24.42 -18.09 38.31
C TYR A 63 -23.49 -17.75 37.14
N GLY A 64 -22.23 -17.48 37.45
CA GLY A 64 -21.18 -17.17 36.50
C GLY A 64 -20.11 -18.23 36.53
N TYR A 65 -19.56 -18.59 35.37
CA TYR A 65 -18.42 -19.52 35.28
C TYR A 65 -17.16 -18.70 35.03
N SER A 66 -16.43 -18.38 36.09
CA SER A 66 -15.24 -17.54 36.06
C SER A 66 -14.01 -18.34 35.64
N ILE A 67 -13.19 -17.78 34.76
CA ILE A 67 -11.91 -18.36 34.33
C ILE A 67 -10.83 -18.01 35.36
N THR A 68 -10.32 -19.01 36.08
CA THR A 68 -9.37 -18.80 37.19
C THR A 68 -7.92 -18.64 36.72
N ASN A 69 -7.58 -19.18 35.55
CA ASN A 69 -6.25 -19.09 34.94
C ASN A 69 -6.21 -18.10 33.75
N VAL A 70 -6.99 -16.99 33.81
CA VAL A 70 -7.14 -16.05 32.69
C VAL A 70 -5.81 -15.51 32.16
N ASN A 71 -4.83 -15.27 33.04
CA ASN A 71 -3.50 -14.83 32.65
C ASN A 71 -2.76 -15.87 31.79
N ASP A 72 -2.85 -17.15 32.15
CA ASP A 72 -2.22 -18.25 31.40
C ASP A 72 -2.94 -18.49 30.07
N VAL A 73 -4.27 -18.37 30.07
CA VAL A 73 -5.11 -18.45 28.86
C VAL A 73 -4.72 -17.34 27.88
N MET A 74 -4.56 -16.11 28.35
CA MET A 74 -4.18 -14.97 27.51
C MET A 74 -2.71 -15.03 27.05
N ALA A 75 -1.79 -15.47 27.92
CA ALA A 75 -0.35 -15.46 27.61
C ALA A 75 0.11 -16.66 26.77
N SER A 76 -0.51 -17.83 26.93
CA SER A 76 -0.01 -19.09 26.35
C SER A 76 -1.06 -19.92 25.61
N GLY A 77 -2.31 -19.45 25.55
CA GLY A 77 -3.41 -20.25 24.97
C GLY A 77 -3.74 -21.49 25.81
N ALA A 78 -3.41 -21.49 27.10
CA ALA A 78 -3.73 -22.58 28.00
C ALA A 78 -5.23 -22.87 28.03
N THR A 79 -5.61 -24.13 28.29
CA THR A 79 -7.02 -24.51 28.43
C THR A 79 -7.66 -23.72 29.60
N PRO A 80 -8.80 -23.05 29.39
CA PRO A 80 -9.49 -22.33 30.46
C PRO A 80 -9.96 -23.27 31.57
N THR A 81 -9.70 -22.89 32.82
CA THR A 81 -10.21 -23.56 34.02
C THR A 81 -11.35 -22.73 34.60
N TYR A 82 -12.52 -23.34 34.73
CA TYR A 82 -13.73 -22.64 35.18
C TYR A 82 -14.04 -22.94 36.65
N GLU A 83 -14.42 -21.89 37.38
CA GLU A 83 -14.99 -21.96 38.71
C GLU A 83 -16.40 -21.37 38.68
N LYS A 84 -17.37 -22.10 39.22
CA LYS A 84 -18.75 -21.64 39.32
C LYS A 84 -18.87 -20.68 40.50
N ILE A 85 -19.23 -19.43 40.23
CA ILE A 85 -19.52 -18.38 41.22
C ILE A 85 -21.04 -18.18 41.29
N GLY A 86 -21.59 -18.24 42.50
CA GLY A 86 -23.00 -17.96 42.78
C GLY A 86 -23.62 -18.89 43.85
N PRO A 87 -24.89 -18.68 44.22
CA PRO A 87 -25.80 -17.73 43.58
C PRO A 87 -25.48 -16.26 43.93
N VAL A 88 -25.57 -15.41 42.91
CA VAL A 88 -25.69 -13.95 43.08
C VAL A 88 -27.16 -13.61 42.85
N THR A 89 -27.83 -13.12 43.88
CA THR A 89 -29.29 -12.90 43.87
C THR A 89 -29.60 -11.44 43.57
N TYR A 90 -30.52 -11.21 42.63
CA TYR A 90 -31.02 -9.87 42.30
C TYR A 90 -32.52 -9.77 42.56
N ASP A 91 -32.93 -8.65 43.13
CA ASP A 91 -34.32 -8.21 43.18
C ASP A 91 -34.68 -7.57 41.84
N ILE A 92 -35.54 -8.23 41.07
CA ILE A 92 -36.00 -7.76 39.77
C ILE A 92 -37.36 -7.10 39.95
N THR A 93 -37.38 -5.77 39.88
CA THR A 93 -38.62 -4.99 39.89
C THR A 93 -39.09 -4.78 38.46
N THR A 94 -40.27 -5.30 38.14
CA THR A 94 -40.92 -5.08 36.85
C THR A 94 -42.03 -4.04 37.02
N THR A 95 -41.88 -2.90 36.35
CA THR A 95 -42.92 -1.88 36.24
C THR A 95 -43.61 -2.00 34.90
N ARG A 96 -44.94 -2.18 34.92
CA ARG A 96 -45.79 -2.27 33.74
C ARG A 96 -46.65 -1.01 33.63
N THR A 97 -46.77 -0.46 32.44
CA THR A 97 -47.62 0.70 32.15
C THR A 97 -48.48 0.38 30.95
N ILE A 98 -49.80 0.38 31.12
CA ILE A 98 -50.75 0.11 30.04
C ILE A 98 -50.71 1.26 29.03
N THR A 99 -50.64 0.90 27.75
CA THR A 99 -50.60 1.85 26.64
C THR A 99 -51.78 1.69 25.68
N GLY A 100 -52.54 0.60 25.79
CA GLY A 100 -53.80 0.42 25.06
C GLY A 100 -54.51 -0.88 25.44
N TYR A 101 -55.83 -0.90 25.30
CA TYR A 101 -56.68 -2.07 25.52
C TYR A 101 -57.76 -2.16 24.43
N ASP A 102 -57.83 -3.30 23.72
CA ASP A 102 -58.90 -3.62 22.78
C ASP A 102 -59.83 -4.67 23.40
N ALA A 103 -60.96 -4.20 23.93
CA ALA A 103 -61.97 -5.07 24.54
C ALA A 103 -62.65 -6.04 23.57
N THR A 104 -62.62 -5.76 22.25
CA THR A 104 -63.26 -6.61 21.22
C THR A 104 -62.33 -7.77 20.84
N ALA A 105 -61.04 -7.49 20.73
CA ALA A 105 -60.01 -8.50 20.46
C ALA A 105 -59.54 -9.23 21.74
N GLY A 106 -59.75 -8.64 22.92
CA GLY A 106 -59.22 -9.15 24.18
C GLY A 106 -57.72 -8.87 24.36
N GLU A 107 -57.18 -7.85 23.68
CA GLU A 107 -55.74 -7.57 23.63
C GLU A 107 -55.37 -6.41 24.56
N LEU A 108 -54.34 -6.60 25.39
CA LEU A 108 -53.76 -5.57 26.26
C LEU A 108 -52.35 -5.24 25.77
N THR A 109 -52.09 -3.95 25.53
CA THR A 109 -50.77 -3.43 25.17
C THR A 109 -50.18 -2.68 26.36
N TYR A 110 -48.95 -3.01 26.75
CA TYR A 110 -48.26 -2.35 27.85
C TYR A 110 -46.77 -2.22 27.57
N ASN A 111 -46.14 -1.24 28.21
CA ASN A 111 -44.69 -1.14 28.33
C ASN A 111 -44.25 -1.83 29.62
N SER A 112 -43.18 -2.62 29.57
CA SER A 112 -42.61 -3.29 30.73
C SER A 112 -41.16 -2.87 30.88
N VAL A 113 -40.83 -2.25 32.01
CA VAL A 113 -39.46 -1.86 32.38
C VAL A 113 -39.02 -2.73 33.54
N LYS A 114 -37.86 -3.38 33.41
CA LYS A 114 -37.27 -4.20 34.47
C LYS A 114 -36.03 -3.48 35.02
N SER A 115 -35.97 -3.31 36.33
CA SER A 115 -34.76 -2.88 37.04
C SER A 115 -34.22 -4.04 37.87
N PHE A 116 -32.89 -4.10 37.98
CA PHE A 116 -32.17 -5.14 38.69
C PHE A 116 -31.40 -4.47 39.83
N GLU A 117 -31.67 -4.88 41.06
CA GLU A 117 -30.94 -4.43 42.24
C GLU A 117 -30.32 -5.64 42.95
N CYS A 118 -29.11 -5.47 43.49
CA CYS A 118 -28.45 -6.53 44.23
C CYS A 118 -29.24 -6.82 45.51
N ALA A 119 -29.68 -8.07 45.71
CA ALA A 119 -30.48 -8.42 46.87
C ALA A 119 -29.64 -8.34 48.15
N GLU A 120 -30.20 -7.79 49.23
CA GLU A 120 -29.50 -7.68 50.53
C GLU A 120 -29.10 -9.05 51.11
N ASP A 121 -29.82 -10.11 50.74
CA ASP A 121 -29.61 -11.48 51.17
C ASP A 121 -28.82 -12.35 50.17
N THR A 122 -28.23 -11.74 49.14
CA THR A 122 -27.38 -12.46 48.19
C THR A 122 -26.25 -13.23 48.90
N THR A 123 -26.04 -14.49 48.51
CA THR A 123 -24.97 -15.32 49.11
C THR A 123 -23.59 -14.86 48.66
N VAL A 124 -23.48 -14.44 47.40
CA VAL A 124 -22.24 -13.92 46.82
C VAL A 124 -22.45 -12.43 46.50
N PRO A 125 -21.55 -11.53 46.94
CA PRO A 125 -21.66 -10.10 46.66
C PRO A 125 -21.73 -9.81 45.15
N CYS A 126 -22.59 -8.89 44.73
CA CYS A 126 -22.77 -8.56 43.31
C CYS A 126 -21.58 -7.79 42.70
N ASP A 127 -20.66 -7.29 43.52
CA ASP A 127 -19.37 -6.73 43.12
C ASP A 127 -18.28 -7.80 42.97
N THR A 128 -18.60 -9.08 43.16
CA THR A 128 -17.66 -10.18 42.92
C THR A 128 -17.21 -10.18 41.47
N GLU A 129 -15.90 -10.13 41.27
CA GLU A 129 -15.28 -10.15 39.94
C GLU A 129 -15.39 -11.54 39.29
N VAL A 130 -15.80 -11.54 38.03
CA VAL A 130 -15.82 -12.72 37.16
C VAL A 130 -14.97 -12.45 35.93
N SER A 131 -14.11 -13.42 35.60
CA SER A 131 -13.33 -13.41 34.36
C SER A 131 -14.04 -14.25 33.31
N GLN A 132 -14.46 -13.65 32.19
CA GLN A 132 -15.20 -14.35 31.13
C GLN A 132 -14.75 -13.89 29.73
N LEU A 133 -15.30 -14.53 28.70
CA LEU A 133 -15.18 -14.09 27.32
C LEU A 133 -15.68 -12.65 27.18
N ASN A 134 -14.86 -11.80 26.58
CA ASN A 134 -15.27 -10.48 26.17
C ASN A 134 -16.11 -10.60 24.88
N ILE A 135 -17.42 -10.63 25.04
CA ILE A 135 -18.37 -10.80 23.92
C ILE A 135 -18.21 -9.67 22.88
N ALA A 136 -17.87 -8.46 23.33
CA ALA A 136 -17.68 -7.32 22.44
C ALA A 136 -16.37 -7.41 21.64
N PHE A 137 -15.35 -8.14 22.12
CA PHE A 137 -14.05 -8.18 21.46
C PHE A 137 -14.14 -8.67 20.02
N GLN A 138 -14.82 -9.79 19.77
CA GLN A 138 -14.97 -10.31 18.40
C GLN A 138 -15.73 -9.34 17.50
N THR A 139 -16.74 -8.63 18.01
CA THR A 139 -17.42 -7.59 17.22
C THR A 139 -16.51 -6.41 16.88
N GLN A 140 -15.60 -6.05 17.78
CA GLN A 140 -14.59 -5.02 17.53
C GLN A 140 -13.60 -5.48 16.47
N VAL A 141 -13.13 -6.74 16.54
CA VAL A 141 -12.25 -7.33 15.52
C VAL A 141 -12.93 -7.29 14.15
N ILE A 142 -14.15 -7.79 14.02
CA ILE A 142 -14.91 -7.78 12.75
C ILE A 142 -15.09 -6.33 12.25
N GLY A 143 -15.42 -5.40 13.17
CA GLY A 143 -15.66 -3.99 12.83
C GLY A 143 -14.40 -3.25 12.39
N ALA A 144 -13.26 -3.59 12.97
CA ALA A 144 -11.95 -3.01 12.64
C ALA A 144 -11.32 -3.63 11.40
N THR A 145 -11.74 -4.84 10.98
CA THR A 145 -11.05 -5.58 9.91
C THR A 145 -10.98 -4.82 8.59
N GLY A 146 -12.06 -4.19 8.13
CA GLY A 146 -12.02 -3.41 6.90
C GLY A 146 -11.08 -2.20 6.97
N LEU A 147 -11.08 -1.50 8.11
CA LEU A 147 -10.18 -0.37 8.36
C LEU A 147 -8.72 -0.81 8.42
N ALA A 148 -8.45 -1.98 9.01
CA ALA A 148 -7.12 -2.55 9.09
C ALA A 148 -6.57 -2.92 7.71
N ILE A 149 -7.38 -3.58 6.85
CA ILE A 149 -6.99 -3.85 5.46
C ILE A 149 -6.74 -2.53 4.71
N GLY A 150 -7.62 -1.54 4.87
CA GLY A 150 -7.41 -0.19 4.33
C GLY A 150 -6.08 0.43 4.77
N GLY A 151 -5.77 0.36 6.07
CA GLY A 151 -4.51 0.86 6.62
C GLY A 151 -3.27 0.14 6.09
N ILE A 152 -3.34 -1.17 5.84
CA ILE A 152 -2.26 -1.92 5.18
C ILE A 152 -2.08 -1.40 3.74
N MET A 153 -3.17 -1.17 3.00
CA MET A 153 -3.09 -0.65 1.63
C MET A 153 -2.51 0.77 1.61
N ASP A 154 -2.91 1.63 2.54
CA ASP A 154 -2.37 2.99 2.69
C ASP A 154 -0.87 2.96 3.05
N MET A 155 -0.46 2.02 3.89
CA MET A 155 0.94 1.79 4.23
C MET A 155 1.76 1.33 3.01
N THR A 156 1.24 0.39 2.20
CA THR A 156 1.85 0.00 0.93
C THR A 156 1.99 1.21 0.00
N LYS A 157 0.95 2.07 -0.07
CA LYS A 157 0.98 3.31 -0.86
C LYS A 157 2.06 4.28 -0.37
N ALA A 158 2.21 4.42 0.95
CA ALA A 158 3.23 5.25 1.57
C ALA A 158 4.65 4.69 1.35
N GLY A 159 4.83 3.36 1.40
CA GLY A 159 6.09 2.70 1.11
C GLY A 159 6.54 2.89 -0.34
N PHE A 160 5.63 2.70 -1.29
CA PHE A 160 5.89 3.03 -2.70
C PHE A 160 6.28 4.51 -2.85
N THR A 161 5.55 5.42 -2.21
CA THR A 161 5.85 6.85 -2.29
C THR A 161 7.21 7.19 -1.72
N ALA A 162 7.59 6.64 -0.56
CA ALA A 162 8.91 6.86 0.02
C ALA A 162 10.03 6.39 -0.92
N GLY A 163 9.84 5.23 -1.57
CA GLY A 163 10.76 4.74 -2.60
C GLY A 163 10.85 5.67 -3.82
N MET A 164 9.71 6.19 -4.30
CA MET A 164 9.70 7.13 -5.43
C MET A 164 10.31 8.49 -5.09
N ILE A 165 10.10 9.01 -3.87
CA ILE A 165 10.76 10.22 -3.39
C ILE A 165 12.29 10.02 -3.34
N ALA A 166 12.75 8.85 -2.88
CA ALA A 166 14.17 8.51 -2.89
C ALA A 166 14.72 8.48 -4.33
N ASN A 167 14.01 7.81 -5.24
CA ASN A 167 14.37 7.76 -6.65
C ASN A 167 14.35 9.14 -7.32
N ASP A 168 13.41 10.01 -6.96
CA ASP A 168 13.37 11.39 -7.45
C ASP A 168 14.63 12.17 -7.06
N LEU A 169 15.03 12.06 -5.79
CA LEU A 169 16.24 12.71 -5.28
C LEU A 169 17.50 12.19 -5.96
N GLU A 170 17.58 10.87 -6.19
CA GLU A 170 18.76 10.22 -6.75
C GLU A 170 18.85 10.34 -8.28
N ASN A 171 17.72 10.25 -8.99
CA ASN A 171 17.69 10.07 -10.44
C ASN A 171 16.82 11.11 -11.15
N THR A 172 15.51 11.22 -10.84
CA THR A 172 14.59 12.07 -11.62
C THR A 172 14.99 13.54 -11.61
N ILE A 173 15.38 14.07 -10.45
CA ILE A 173 15.78 15.48 -10.28
C ILE A 173 17.11 15.74 -10.99
N PRO A 174 18.20 14.97 -10.77
CA PRO A 174 19.43 15.12 -11.53
C PRO A 174 19.24 15.01 -13.05
N ALA A 175 18.39 14.10 -13.51
CA ALA A 175 18.08 13.95 -14.92
C ALA A 175 17.34 15.17 -15.49
N SER A 176 16.42 15.77 -14.72
CA SER A 176 15.75 17.02 -15.13
C SER A 176 16.71 18.20 -15.27
N ILE A 177 17.73 18.27 -14.41
CA ILE A 177 18.77 19.31 -14.48
C ILE A 177 19.65 19.09 -15.71
N ALA A 178 20.13 17.86 -15.90
CA ALA A 178 20.92 17.50 -17.07
C ALA A 178 20.16 17.76 -18.37
N ALA A 179 18.86 17.44 -18.42
CA ALA A 179 17.99 17.75 -19.56
C ALA A 179 17.91 19.27 -19.83
N SER A 180 17.74 20.08 -18.78
CA SER A 180 17.73 21.55 -18.90
C SER A 180 19.09 22.10 -19.38
N ASP A 181 20.20 21.55 -18.91
CA ASP A 181 21.54 21.95 -19.33
C ASP A 181 21.80 21.59 -20.80
N LEU A 182 21.33 20.41 -21.23
CA LEU A 182 21.38 19.97 -22.62
C LEU A 182 20.51 20.85 -23.53
N GLU A 183 19.32 21.24 -23.07
CA GLU A 183 18.46 22.18 -23.78
C GLU A 183 19.13 23.54 -23.96
N MET A 184 19.74 24.08 -22.89
CA MET A 184 20.50 25.34 -22.95
C MET A 184 21.70 25.25 -23.89
N MET A 185 22.46 24.14 -23.85
CA MET A 185 23.58 23.90 -24.75
C MET A 185 23.10 23.88 -26.20
N LEU A 186 22.02 23.15 -26.49
CA LEU A 186 21.48 23.04 -27.84
C LEU A 186 20.97 24.39 -28.36
N ALA A 187 20.29 25.17 -27.51
CA ALA A 187 19.83 26.51 -27.86
C ALA A 187 21.01 27.45 -28.18
N HIS A 188 22.07 27.41 -27.36
CA HIS A 188 23.29 28.17 -27.61
C HIS A 188 23.94 27.77 -28.95
N ASN A 189 24.17 26.47 -29.16
CA ASN A 189 24.80 25.97 -30.38
C ASN A 189 23.96 26.27 -31.62
N THR A 190 22.63 26.15 -31.54
CA THR A 190 21.70 26.53 -32.61
C THR A 190 21.84 28.01 -32.96
N SER A 191 21.99 28.89 -31.96
CA SER A 191 22.19 30.32 -32.20
C SER A 191 23.53 30.64 -32.89
N VAL A 192 24.58 29.89 -32.55
CA VAL A 192 25.93 30.05 -33.14
C VAL A 192 25.96 29.50 -34.57
N ALA A 193 25.34 28.34 -34.78
CA ALA A 193 25.34 27.63 -36.05
C ALA A 193 24.37 28.22 -37.09
N GLY A 194 23.29 28.86 -36.63
CA GLY A 194 22.25 29.46 -37.47
C GLY A 194 21.06 28.55 -37.78
N ASP A 195 21.15 27.26 -37.46
CA ASP A 195 20.06 26.28 -37.58
C ASP A 195 20.23 25.13 -36.57
N ALA A 196 19.13 24.40 -36.32
CA ALA A 196 19.08 23.33 -35.31
C ALA A 196 19.93 22.12 -35.69
N ALA A 197 20.02 21.77 -36.97
CA ALA A 197 20.79 20.62 -37.44
C ALA A 197 22.28 20.84 -37.14
N ASN A 198 22.84 21.98 -37.57
CA ASN A 198 24.22 22.34 -37.27
C ASN A 198 24.44 22.60 -35.77
N GLY A 199 23.44 23.11 -35.04
CA GLY A 199 23.50 23.25 -33.58
C GLY A 199 23.65 21.89 -32.87
N SER A 200 22.92 20.88 -33.31
CA SER A 200 23.00 19.51 -32.78
C SER A 200 24.33 18.84 -33.12
N ILE A 201 24.87 19.07 -34.33
CA ILE A 201 26.21 18.61 -34.74
C ILE A 201 27.27 19.18 -33.80
N LEU A 202 27.23 20.49 -33.52
CA LEU A 202 28.17 21.13 -32.59
C LEU A 202 28.10 20.53 -31.17
N ALA A 203 26.90 20.10 -30.72
CA ALA A 203 26.75 19.44 -29.42
C ALA A 203 27.45 18.07 -29.39
N GLY A 204 27.23 17.25 -30.43
CA GLY A 204 27.91 15.95 -30.56
C GLY A 204 29.43 16.08 -30.65
N GLU A 205 29.92 17.01 -31.47
CA GLU A 205 31.36 17.30 -31.60
C GLU A 205 31.98 17.78 -30.28
N TYR A 206 31.23 18.58 -29.51
CA TYR A 206 31.66 19.01 -28.18
C TYR A 206 31.81 17.81 -27.23
N PHE A 207 30.82 16.91 -27.20
CA PHE A 207 30.90 15.70 -26.38
C PHE A 207 32.07 14.80 -26.78
N TYR A 208 32.30 14.59 -28.07
CA TYR A 208 33.44 13.80 -28.52
C TYR A 208 34.76 14.44 -28.15
N SER A 209 34.90 15.75 -28.30
CA SER A 209 36.11 16.47 -27.90
C SER A 209 36.44 16.26 -26.42
N LEU A 210 35.43 16.30 -25.55
CA LEU A 210 35.60 16.03 -24.12
C LEU A 210 35.99 14.56 -23.85
N PHE A 211 35.26 13.62 -24.45
CA PHE A 211 35.57 12.19 -24.32
C PHE A 211 36.99 11.87 -24.80
N ASN A 212 37.41 12.43 -25.94
CA ASN A 212 38.71 12.17 -26.54
C ASN A 212 39.86 12.69 -25.66
N GLN A 213 39.65 13.83 -24.98
CA GLN A 213 40.58 14.35 -23.97
C GLN A 213 40.62 13.46 -22.72
N TYR A 214 39.44 13.04 -22.23
CA TYR A 214 39.35 12.14 -21.08
C TYR A 214 40.05 10.80 -21.35
N PHE A 215 39.80 10.20 -22.51
CA PHE A 215 40.41 8.94 -22.93
C PHE A 215 41.94 9.00 -22.91
N ALA A 216 42.51 10.09 -23.43
CA ALA A 216 43.95 10.32 -23.37
C ALA A 216 44.44 10.54 -21.92
N ALA A 217 43.78 11.41 -21.16
CA ALA A 217 44.17 11.75 -19.80
C ALA A 217 44.19 10.53 -18.86
N MET A 218 43.22 9.62 -19.03
CA MET A 218 43.12 8.38 -18.26
C MET A 218 43.98 7.24 -18.83
N ASN A 219 44.75 7.47 -19.90
CA ASN A 219 45.57 6.47 -20.58
C ASN A 219 44.78 5.21 -20.97
N LEU A 220 43.54 5.38 -21.45
CA LEU A 220 42.65 4.26 -21.76
C LEU A 220 43.13 3.42 -22.97
N SER A 221 44.00 3.98 -23.82
CA SER A 221 44.68 3.22 -24.88
C SER A 221 45.76 2.27 -24.35
N GLY A 222 46.28 2.49 -23.13
CA GLY A 222 47.49 1.85 -22.64
C GLY A 222 48.79 2.31 -23.33
N MET A 223 48.70 3.28 -24.25
CA MET A 223 49.82 3.75 -25.08
C MET A 223 50.41 5.10 -24.63
N GLY A 224 50.04 5.56 -23.43
CA GLY A 224 50.47 6.82 -22.84
C GLY A 224 49.37 7.90 -22.89
N THR A 225 49.55 8.94 -22.08
CA THR A 225 48.54 10.00 -21.88
C THR A 225 48.44 11.01 -23.03
N SER A 226 49.22 10.83 -24.10
CA SER A 226 49.17 11.66 -25.30
C SER A 226 48.40 11.02 -26.46
N VAL A 227 47.93 9.78 -26.30
CA VAL A 227 47.19 9.03 -27.34
C VAL A 227 45.70 9.12 -27.04
N ASN A 228 44.98 9.86 -27.89
CA ASN A 228 43.53 10.00 -27.80
C ASN A 228 42.81 8.85 -28.53
N TYR A 229 41.47 8.78 -28.39
CA TYR A 229 40.66 7.71 -28.97
C TYR A 229 40.82 7.62 -30.50
N THR A 230 40.75 8.76 -31.20
CA THR A 230 40.94 8.80 -32.67
C THR A 230 42.27 8.15 -33.06
N GLN A 231 43.36 8.56 -32.41
CA GLN A 231 44.71 8.05 -32.71
C GLN A 231 44.85 6.57 -32.39
N ALA A 232 44.23 6.10 -31.31
CA ALA A 232 44.25 4.69 -30.92
C ALA A 232 43.59 3.80 -31.99
N ILE A 233 42.41 4.18 -32.49
CA ILE A 233 41.71 3.43 -33.54
C ILE A 233 42.48 3.46 -34.86
N GLN A 234 42.98 4.64 -35.28
CA GLN A 234 43.79 4.76 -36.49
C GLN A 234 45.06 3.89 -36.43
N GLY A 235 45.75 3.87 -35.28
CA GLY A 235 46.90 3.01 -35.06
C GLY A 235 46.54 1.52 -35.13
N ALA A 236 45.40 1.12 -34.57
CA ALA A 236 44.92 -0.26 -34.63
C ALA A 236 44.61 -0.71 -36.07
N GLN A 237 43.94 0.14 -36.87
CA GLN A 237 43.67 -0.13 -38.30
C GLN A 237 44.98 -0.29 -39.09
N GLN A 238 45.95 0.59 -38.87
CA GLN A 238 47.27 0.50 -39.51
C GLN A 238 48.02 -0.78 -39.14
N MET A 239 48.00 -1.18 -37.86
CA MET A 239 48.65 -2.42 -37.40
C MET A 239 47.96 -3.67 -37.95
N ALA A 240 46.65 -3.63 -38.16
CA ALA A 240 45.89 -4.70 -38.80
C ALA A 240 46.14 -4.78 -40.32
N GLY A 241 46.82 -3.80 -40.92
CA GLY A 241 47.03 -3.70 -42.37
C GLY A 241 45.78 -3.23 -43.12
N GLU A 242 44.79 -2.69 -42.42
CA GLU A 242 43.55 -2.17 -42.97
C GLU A 242 43.70 -0.69 -43.38
N PRO A 243 42.97 -0.22 -44.41
CA PRO A 243 42.88 1.20 -44.70
C PRO A 243 42.38 1.97 -43.47
N VAL A 244 42.99 3.11 -43.17
CA VAL A 244 42.47 4.01 -42.13
C VAL A 244 41.23 4.69 -42.68
N THR A 245 40.06 4.23 -42.22
CA THR A 245 38.76 4.78 -42.60
C THR A 245 38.22 5.77 -41.59
N PHE A 246 38.67 5.69 -40.33
CA PHE A 246 38.20 6.54 -39.25
C PHE A 246 39.07 7.79 -39.07
N SER A 247 38.52 8.97 -39.35
CA SER A 247 39.20 10.27 -39.19
C SER A 247 38.91 10.97 -37.85
N GLY A 248 38.00 10.42 -37.04
CA GLY A 248 37.42 11.06 -35.86
C GLY A 248 35.89 10.97 -35.93
N THR A 249 35.17 11.51 -34.93
CA THR A 249 33.72 11.66 -35.10
C THR A 249 33.45 12.76 -36.10
N GLU A 250 32.62 12.45 -37.08
CA GLU A 250 31.88 13.46 -37.82
C GLU A 250 30.43 13.26 -37.41
N PHE A 251 29.92 14.06 -36.47
CA PHE A 251 28.49 14.01 -36.15
C PHE A 251 27.68 14.52 -37.34
N SER A 252 26.61 13.79 -37.66
CA SER A 252 25.56 14.26 -38.57
C SER A 252 24.45 14.93 -37.76
N ASP A 253 23.37 15.35 -38.42
CA ASP A 253 22.21 15.94 -37.75
C ASP A 253 21.63 14.95 -36.71
N ILE A 254 21.83 15.25 -35.43
CA ILE A 254 21.32 14.48 -34.30
C ILE A 254 20.19 15.24 -33.58
N THR A 255 19.51 16.16 -34.27
CA THR A 255 18.34 16.87 -33.73
C THR A 255 17.28 15.91 -33.21
N HIS A 256 17.15 14.73 -33.83
CA HIS A 256 16.26 13.66 -33.38
C HIS A 256 16.57 13.21 -31.95
N ALA A 257 17.84 12.94 -31.63
CA ALA A 257 18.28 12.53 -30.30
C ALA A 257 17.81 13.50 -29.22
N PHE A 258 17.92 14.80 -29.50
CA PHE A 258 17.63 15.84 -28.55
C PHE A 258 16.15 16.17 -28.41
N ASN A 259 15.36 16.13 -29.49
CA ASN A 259 14.03 16.73 -29.50
C ASN A 259 12.88 15.74 -29.73
N THR A 260 13.13 14.61 -30.39
CA THR A 260 12.04 13.74 -30.89
C THR A 260 12.27 12.25 -30.69
N ALA A 261 13.34 11.83 -30.02
CA ALA A 261 13.59 10.43 -29.74
C ALA A 261 12.45 9.83 -28.90
N THR A 262 11.96 8.66 -29.33
CA THR A 262 10.89 7.93 -28.66
C THR A 262 11.26 6.47 -28.53
N MET A 263 10.86 5.85 -27.43
CA MET A 263 10.95 4.40 -27.29
C MET A 263 10.00 3.72 -28.29
N PRO A 264 10.22 2.44 -28.64
CA PRO A 264 9.29 1.69 -29.49
C PRO A 264 7.85 1.64 -28.95
N SER A 265 7.70 1.75 -27.62
CA SER A 265 6.42 1.84 -26.90
C SER A 265 5.77 3.24 -26.93
N GLY A 266 6.47 4.26 -27.43
CA GLY A 266 5.93 5.60 -27.71
C GLY A 266 6.30 6.68 -26.69
N GLU A 267 6.98 6.34 -25.59
CA GLU A 267 7.43 7.30 -24.58
C GLU A 267 8.50 8.23 -25.15
N ASN A 268 8.42 9.53 -24.82
CA ASN A 268 9.42 10.52 -25.20
C ASN A 268 10.72 10.32 -24.41
N VAL A 269 11.79 9.92 -25.10
CA VAL A 269 13.15 9.75 -24.56
C VAL A 269 14.14 10.72 -25.20
N SER A 270 13.64 11.85 -25.69
CA SER A 270 14.47 12.96 -26.14
C SER A 270 15.42 13.44 -25.03
N MET A 271 16.66 13.77 -25.37
CA MET A 271 17.68 14.12 -24.38
C MET A 271 17.43 15.46 -23.66
N THR A 272 16.48 16.27 -24.14
CA THR A 272 15.98 17.45 -23.42
C THR A 272 14.81 17.11 -22.48
N SER A 273 14.50 15.83 -22.27
CA SER A 273 13.52 15.36 -21.28
C SER A 273 14.22 14.59 -20.15
N SER A 274 13.70 14.71 -18.92
CA SER A 274 14.23 13.96 -17.77
C SER A 274 14.21 12.44 -18.02
N LEU A 275 13.10 11.93 -18.56
CA LEU A 275 12.97 10.51 -18.93
C LEU A 275 14.02 10.08 -19.96
N GLY A 276 14.29 10.91 -20.98
CA GLY A 276 15.31 10.62 -21.98
C GLY A 276 16.72 10.60 -21.43
N VAL A 277 17.07 11.51 -20.52
CA VAL A 277 18.37 11.47 -19.84
C VAL A 277 18.51 10.22 -18.98
N MET A 278 17.50 9.87 -18.17
CA MET A 278 17.53 8.64 -17.36
C MET A 278 17.64 7.39 -18.21
N ALA A 279 16.80 7.26 -19.24
CA ALA A 279 16.80 6.12 -20.13
C ALA A 279 18.15 5.98 -20.85
N PHE A 280 18.71 7.09 -21.36
CA PHE A 280 19.98 7.05 -22.06
C PHE A 280 21.16 6.74 -21.12
N ALA A 281 21.26 7.43 -19.99
CA ALA A 281 22.35 7.24 -19.03
C ALA A 281 22.31 5.83 -18.41
N GLY A 282 21.13 5.37 -17.99
CA GLY A 282 20.94 4.00 -17.49
C GLY A 282 21.27 2.95 -18.55
N HIS A 283 20.91 3.18 -19.81
CA HIS A 283 21.28 2.26 -20.89
C HIS A 283 22.80 2.25 -21.16
N CYS A 284 23.49 3.39 -21.04
CA CYS A 284 24.95 3.47 -21.15
C CYS A 284 25.65 2.69 -20.02
N ASP A 285 25.11 2.73 -18.80
CA ASP A 285 25.67 2.00 -17.65
C ASP A 285 25.41 0.49 -17.74
N ALA A 286 24.16 0.10 -18.02
CA ALA A 286 23.77 -1.31 -18.14
C ALA A 286 24.40 -2.01 -19.35
N ASN A 287 24.63 -1.26 -20.44
CA ASN A 287 25.23 -1.77 -21.67
C ASN A 287 26.42 -0.87 -22.09
N PRO A 288 27.60 -1.05 -21.49
CA PRO A 288 28.79 -0.27 -21.82
C PRO A 288 29.12 -0.36 -23.32
N THR A 289 29.63 0.73 -23.89
CA THR A 289 29.98 0.83 -25.32
C THR A 289 30.84 -0.37 -25.77
N GLU A 290 30.30 -1.19 -26.67
CA GLU A 290 30.97 -2.37 -27.18
C GLU A 290 32.05 -2.05 -28.23
N ASN A 291 33.00 -2.98 -28.42
CA ASN A 291 34.03 -2.88 -29.43
C ASN A 291 33.55 -3.25 -30.84
N TYR A 292 34.38 -2.97 -31.84
CA TYR A 292 34.09 -3.20 -33.27
C TYR A 292 33.61 -4.63 -33.56
N SER A 293 34.25 -5.65 -33.00
CA SER A 293 33.90 -7.05 -33.32
C SER A 293 32.51 -7.43 -32.83
N MET A 294 32.10 -6.92 -31.66
CA MET A 294 30.79 -7.21 -31.08
C MET A 294 29.69 -6.49 -31.88
N VAL A 295 29.90 -5.20 -32.17
CA VAL A 295 28.95 -4.39 -32.96
C VAL A 295 28.81 -4.96 -34.38
N MET A 296 29.90 -5.33 -35.03
CA MET A 296 29.86 -5.95 -36.37
C MET A 296 29.12 -7.29 -36.35
N ALA A 297 29.35 -8.12 -35.34
CA ALA A 297 28.66 -9.40 -35.22
C ALA A 297 27.14 -9.21 -35.04
N ASP A 298 26.74 -8.22 -34.25
CA ASP A 298 25.33 -7.85 -34.04
C ASP A 298 24.67 -7.34 -35.32
N ILE A 299 25.33 -6.43 -36.06
CA ILE A 299 24.84 -5.94 -37.35
C ILE A 299 24.62 -7.09 -38.35
N MET A 300 25.56 -8.04 -38.40
CA MET A 300 25.46 -9.20 -39.29
C MET A 300 24.34 -10.15 -38.85
N ALA A 301 24.14 -10.33 -37.54
CA ALA A 301 23.10 -11.18 -36.97
C ALA A 301 21.69 -10.59 -37.20
N ALA A 302 21.56 -9.26 -37.10
CA ALA A 302 20.32 -8.55 -37.34
C ALA A 302 19.84 -8.62 -38.81
N ALA A 303 20.73 -8.97 -39.75
CA ALA A 303 20.41 -9.17 -41.17
C ALA A 303 19.63 -7.99 -41.82
N GLY A 304 19.89 -6.77 -41.34
CA GLY A 304 19.24 -5.54 -41.80
C GLY A 304 17.91 -5.20 -41.12
N ASP A 305 17.50 -5.92 -40.08
CA ASP A 305 16.37 -5.58 -39.22
C ASP A 305 16.82 -4.78 -37.99
N PRO A 306 16.54 -3.46 -37.91
CA PRO A 306 16.95 -2.64 -36.78
C PRO A 306 16.31 -3.01 -35.44
N THR A 307 15.22 -3.81 -35.45
CA THR A 307 14.56 -4.28 -34.23
C THR A 307 15.22 -5.54 -33.65
N ALA A 308 16.14 -6.15 -34.40
CA ALA A 308 16.85 -7.36 -34.00
C ALA A 308 18.22 -7.07 -33.36
N TYR A 309 18.62 -5.80 -33.20
CA TYR A 309 19.89 -5.45 -32.56
C TYR A 309 19.92 -5.82 -31.08
N THR A 310 21.04 -6.43 -30.67
CA THR A 310 21.28 -6.88 -29.30
C THR A 310 22.42 -6.13 -28.61
N SER A 311 23.28 -5.43 -29.36
CA SER A 311 24.31 -4.56 -28.79
C SER A 311 23.75 -3.23 -28.34
N GLY A 312 24.23 -2.73 -27.19
CA GLY A 312 23.81 -1.46 -26.63
C GLY A 312 24.15 -0.28 -27.53
N VAL A 313 25.31 -0.32 -28.20
CA VAL A 313 25.70 0.67 -29.22
C VAL A 313 24.65 0.79 -30.34
N MET A 314 24.19 -0.33 -30.90
CA MET A 314 23.23 -0.29 -32.01
C MET A 314 21.81 0.01 -31.55
N GLN A 315 21.41 -0.47 -30.37
CA GLN A 315 20.13 -0.12 -29.76
C GLN A 315 20.04 1.38 -29.51
N ARG A 316 21.04 1.98 -28.85
CA ARG A 316 21.06 3.42 -28.62
C ARG A 316 21.21 4.21 -29.92
N GLY A 317 22.12 3.80 -30.80
CA GLY A 317 22.32 4.44 -32.10
C GLY A 317 21.06 4.43 -32.97
N GLY A 318 20.22 3.41 -32.84
CA GLY A 318 18.91 3.30 -33.49
C GLY A 318 17.83 4.19 -32.85
N ILE A 319 17.68 4.15 -31.52
CA ILE A 319 16.65 4.91 -30.79
C ILE A 319 16.90 6.42 -30.87
N TRP A 320 18.13 6.85 -30.60
CA TRP A 320 18.52 8.26 -30.61
C TRP A 320 19.08 8.72 -31.97
N GLY A 321 19.19 7.83 -32.96
CA GLY A 321 19.42 8.21 -34.35
C GLY A 321 20.81 8.75 -34.66
N TYR A 322 21.86 8.29 -33.96
CA TYR A 322 23.25 8.68 -34.22
C TYR A 322 24.11 7.59 -34.87
N ALA A 323 23.53 6.44 -35.24
CA ALA A 323 24.25 5.38 -35.95
C ALA A 323 24.80 5.87 -37.30
N ASP A 324 25.94 5.31 -37.72
CA ASP A 324 26.61 5.58 -38.98
C ASP A 324 26.83 4.31 -39.80
N THR A 325 27.07 4.50 -41.10
CA THR A 325 27.55 3.43 -41.97
C THR A 325 28.97 2.96 -41.62
N ASP A 326 29.83 3.82 -41.06
CA ASP A 326 31.10 3.41 -40.45
C ASP A 326 30.86 2.98 -39.00
N ILE A 327 31.13 1.71 -38.72
CA ILE A 327 31.01 1.11 -37.39
C ILE A 327 31.92 1.82 -36.38
N ASN A 328 33.12 2.23 -36.77
CA ASN A 328 34.02 2.96 -35.86
C ASN A 328 33.47 4.35 -35.54
N ALA A 329 32.81 5.01 -36.50
CA ALA A 329 32.13 6.27 -36.25
C ALA A 329 30.93 6.09 -35.31
N THR A 330 30.15 5.02 -35.48
CA THR A 330 29.03 4.69 -34.57
C THR A 330 29.51 4.47 -33.14
N ILE A 331 30.56 3.68 -32.94
CA ILE A 331 31.14 3.42 -31.61
C ILE A 331 31.73 4.70 -31.00
N ALA A 332 32.40 5.53 -31.80
CA ALA A 332 32.95 6.80 -31.34
C ALA A 332 31.85 7.80 -30.91
N ARG A 333 30.76 7.88 -31.69
CA ARG A 333 29.58 8.68 -31.33
C ARG A 333 28.92 8.15 -30.07
N ASP A 334 28.80 6.83 -29.92
CA ASP A 334 28.24 6.22 -28.72
C ASP A 334 29.03 6.57 -27.46
N HIS A 335 30.37 6.44 -27.51
CA HIS A 335 31.24 6.90 -26.43
C HIS A 335 31.04 8.40 -26.11
N ALA A 336 30.98 9.25 -27.14
CA ALA A 336 30.76 10.67 -26.96
C ALA A 336 29.41 10.96 -26.29
N MET A 337 28.33 10.35 -26.77
CA MET A 337 26.99 10.57 -26.23
C MET A 337 26.89 10.04 -24.79
N CYS A 338 27.39 8.83 -24.49
CA CYS A 338 27.41 8.29 -23.13
C CYS A 338 28.26 9.15 -22.18
N PHE A 339 29.41 9.64 -22.64
CA PHE A 339 30.24 10.55 -21.84
C PHE A 339 29.58 11.91 -21.62
N GLY A 340 28.98 12.49 -22.66
CA GLY A 340 28.34 13.80 -22.62
C GLY A 340 27.08 13.81 -21.78
N VAL A 341 26.08 13.00 -22.17
CA VAL A 341 24.77 12.96 -21.50
C VAL A 341 24.88 12.33 -20.11
N GLY A 342 25.55 11.16 -20.01
CA GLY A 342 25.78 10.49 -18.73
C GLY A 342 26.65 11.34 -17.80
N GLY A 343 27.65 12.04 -18.33
CA GLY A 343 28.47 12.97 -17.56
C GLY A 343 27.66 14.14 -16.98
N GLN A 344 26.71 14.72 -17.75
CA GLN A 344 25.83 15.75 -17.22
C GLN A 344 24.91 15.22 -16.12
N PHE A 345 24.36 14.02 -16.31
CA PHE A 345 23.54 13.35 -15.29
C PHE A 345 24.31 13.15 -13.98
N LEU A 346 25.53 12.61 -14.06
CA LEU A 346 26.40 12.41 -12.89
C LEU A 346 26.81 13.75 -12.23
N ASN A 347 27.12 14.79 -13.01
CA ASN A 347 27.46 16.12 -12.50
C ASN A 347 26.29 16.77 -11.74
N ALA A 348 25.06 16.44 -12.12
CA ALA A 348 23.84 16.85 -11.44
C ALA A 348 23.55 16.02 -10.17
N GLY A 349 24.30 14.94 -9.93
CA GLY A 349 24.16 14.03 -8.79
C GLY A 349 23.42 12.74 -9.10
N GLY A 350 23.19 12.41 -10.38
CA GLY A 350 22.59 11.13 -10.78
C GLY A 350 23.34 9.95 -10.18
N THR A 351 22.61 8.90 -9.76
CA THR A 351 23.15 7.64 -9.20
C THR A 351 24.05 7.77 -7.97
N ASP A 352 24.09 8.94 -7.34
CA ASP A 352 24.91 9.19 -6.15
C ASP A 352 24.03 9.08 -4.90
N ASP A 353 23.99 7.88 -4.32
CA ASP A 353 23.29 7.53 -3.07
C ASP A 353 23.97 8.13 -1.82
N THR A 354 25.21 8.63 -1.94
CA THR A 354 26.00 9.14 -0.81
C THR A 354 25.58 10.54 -0.35
N TYR A 355 24.56 11.14 -0.98
CA TYR A 355 24.00 12.44 -0.60
C TYR A 355 23.43 12.46 0.82
N LEU A 356 23.05 11.30 1.36
CA LEU A 356 22.61 11.13 2.76
C LEU A 356 23.78 11.01 3.74
N ALA A 357 24.97 10.64 3.28
CA ALA A 357 26.13 10.29 4.11
C ALA A 357 27.09 11.47 4.41
N SER A 358 26.69 12.72 4.13
CA SER A 358 27.54 13.92 4.32
C SER A 358 28.90 13.85 3.59
N ASN A 359 28.95 13.21 2.43
CA ASN A 359 30.13 13.19 1.58
C ASN A 359 30.36 14.60 0.95
N PRO A 360 31.50 15.28 1.17
CA PRO A 360 31.72 16.61 0.60
C PRO A 360 31.88 16.61 -0.93
N ALA A 361 32.08 15.44 -1.55
CA ALA A 361 32.14 15.30 -3.01
C ALA A 361 30.76 15.07 -3.65
N SER A 362 29.72 14.74 -2.87
CA SER A 362 28.37 14.50 -3.39
C SER A 362 27.58 15.78 -3.62
N VAL A 363 26.62 15.72 -4.54
CA VAL A 363 25.54 16.72 -4.58
C VAL A 363 24.64 16.43 -3.38
N ASN A 364 24.80 17.23 -2.32
CA ASN A 364 24.12 17.00 -1.05
C ASN A 364 22.59 17.20 -1.12
N ALA A 365 21.88 16.78 -0.06
CA ALA A 365 20.42 16.82 0.02
C ALA A 365 19.85 18.23 -0.20
N THR A 366 20.43 19.28 0.39
CA THR A 366 19.94 20.65 0.18
C THR A 366 19.99 21.06 -1.28
N ARG A 367 21.08 20.73 -1.98
CA ARG A 367 21.23 21.09 -3.39
C ARG A 367 20.26 20.32 -4.26
N ARG A 368 20.02 19.03 -3.99
CA ARG A 368 18.98 18.23 -4.69
C ARG A 368 17.60 18.84 -4.51
N MET A 369 17.23 19.19 -3.28
CA MET A 369 15.92 19.79 -2.96
C MET A 369 15.77 21.20 -3.55
N ALA A 370 16.84 22.00 -3.60
CA ALA A 370 16.85 23.31 -4.26
C ALA A 370 16.42 23.24 -5.74
N ASN A 371 16.80 22.16 -6.43
CA ASN A 371 16.43 21.93 -7.83
C ASN A 371 14.95 21.55 -8.01
N PHE A 372 14.23 21.27 -6.92
CA PHE A 372 12.78 21.11 -6.90
C PHE A 372 12.02 22.45 -6.86
N GLY A 373 12.74 23.58 -6.87
CA GLY A 373 12.14 24.92 -6.89
C GLY A 373 11.93 25.55 -5.52
N PHE A 374 12.44 24.95 -4.44
CA PHE A 374 12.47 25.55 -3.11
C PHE A 374 13.78 25.19 -2.38
N SER A 375 14.36 26.13 -1.65
CA SER A 375 15.60 25.91 -0.90
C SER A 375 15.31 25.64 0.57
N LEU A 376 16.07 24.73 1.16
CA LEU A 376 16.24 24.62 2.61
C LEU A 376 17.52 25.36 3.04
N ASP A 377 17.58 25.81 4.29
CA ASP A 377 18.64 26.71 4.76
C ASP A 377 20.01 26.03 4.82
N ASP A 378 20.05 24.74 5.16
CA ASP A 378 21.28 23.94 5.20
C ASP A 378 21.02 22.44 5.04
N ASN A 379 22.11 21.67 4.98
CA ASN A 379 22.07 20.21 4.77
C ASN A 379 21.61 19.44 5.99
N SER A 380 21.81 19.95 7.20
CA SER A 380 21.26 19.32 8.40
C SER A 380 19.73 19.43 8.45
N MET A 381 19.17 20.57 8.02
CA MET A 381 17.74 20.75 7.86
C MET A 381 17.17 19.80 6.79
N ALA A 382 17.84 19.68 5.64
CA ALA A 382 17.45 18.74 4.58
C ALA A 382 17.47 17.28 5.06
N LEU A 383 18.55 16.86 5.73
CA LEU A 383 18.62 15.51 6.28
C LEU A 383 17.58 15.28 7.39
N ASN A 384 17.25 16.29 8.20
CA ASN A 384 16.20 16.18 9.20
C ASN A 384 14.81 16.00 8.54
N VAL A 385 14.48 16.78 7.51
CA VAL A 385 13.24 16.61 6.74
C VAL A 385 13.14 15.23 6.08
N LEU A 386 14.27 14.66 5.63
CA LEU A 386 14.27 13.37 4.97
C LEU A 386 14.27 12.19 5.94
N LEU A 387 15.00 12.27 7.07
CA LEU A 387 15.35 11.09 7.89
C LEU A 387 14.92 11.18 9.36
N ALA A 388 14.21 12.22 9.80
CA ALA A 388 13.77 12.30 11.19
C ALA A 388 12.97 11.05 11.61
N GLY A 389 13.35 10.47 12.75
CA GLY A 389 12.70 9.27 13.28
C GLY A 389 12.95 7.99 12.47
N HIS A 390 13.87 7.98 11.51
CA HIS A 390 14.24 6.76 10.78
C HIS A 390 14.82 5.71 11.74
N ASN A 391 14.43 4.44 11.58
CA ASN A 391 14.69 3.33 12.50
C ASN A 391 14.20 3.57 13.94
N THR A 392 13.08 4.29 14.09
CA THR A 392 12.37 4.44 15.37
C THR A 392 10.93 3.98 15.23
N SER A 393 10.18 3.88 16.33
CA SER A 393 8.75 3.55 16.28
C SER A 393 7.86 4.65 15.70
N ASN A 394 8.39 5.87 15.48
CA ASN A 394 7.61 6.99 14.97
C ASN A 394 8.41 7.78 13.92
N PRO A 395 8.55 7.26 12.69
CA PRO A 395 9.25 7.95 11.61
C PRO A 395 8.46 9.18 11.17
N THR A 396 9.12 10.32 10.96
CA THR A 396 8.44 11.57 10.51
C THR A 396 9.08 12.20 9.28
N GLY A 397 10.33 11.85 8.97
CA GLY A 397 10.99 12.29 7.74
C GLY A 397 10.41 11.63 6.49
N LEU A 398 10.49 12.28 5.34
CA LEU A 398 9.88 11.78 4.09
C LEU A 398 10.43 10.41 3.63
N LEU A 399 11.69 10.12 3.92
CA LEU A 399 12.35 8.84 3.65
C LEU A 399 12.49 7.96 4.91
N ALA A 400 11.94 8.42 6.04
CA ALA A 400 12.05 7.70 7.29
C ALA A 400 11.17 6.44 7.24
N VAL A 401 11.71 5.33 7.73
CA VAL A 401 11.01 4.05 7.88
C VAL A 401 11.15 3.64 9.32
N SER A 402 10.12 3.03 9.89
CA SER A 402 10.20 2.50 11.26
C SER A 402 11.14 1.31 11.36
N GLU A 403 11.57 1.00 12.58
CA GLU A 403 12.48 -0.13 12.85
C GLU A 403 11.94 -1.48 12.35
N ASP A 404 10.63 -1.68 12.39
CA ASP A 404 9.95 -2.89 11.94
C ASP A 404 9.57 -2.86 10.45
N GLY A 405 9.84 -1.76 9.74
CA GLY A 405 9.54 -1.62 8.31
C GLY A 405 8.06 -1.39 7.98
N THR A 406 7.19 -1.17 8.98
CA THR A 406 5.73 -1.10 8.79
C THR A 406 5.16 0.33 8.88
N SER A 407 5.98 1.35 9.08
CA SER A 407 5.53 2.73 9.10
C SER A 407 6.48 3.61 8.31
N TYR A 408 5.89 4.53 7.54
CA TYR A 408 6.61 5.40 6.63
C TYR A 408 6.38 6.86 7.03
N GLY A 409 7.48 7.58 7.24
CA GLY A 409 7.44 8.95 7.71
C GLY A 409 6.79 9.91 6.71
N VAL A 410 6.73 9.58 5.41
CA VAL A 410 5.94 10.36 4.44
C VAL A 410 4.46 10.44 4.81
N ALA A 411 3.85 9.34 5.26
CA ALA A 411 2.44 9.36 5.68
C ALA A 411 2.26 10.23 6.94
N ASN A 412 3.19 10.12 7.90
CA ASN A 412 3.17 10.93 9.12
C ASN A 412 3.39 12.41 8.81
N PHE A 413 4.33 12.75 7.93
CA PHE A 413 4.55 14.12 7.45
C PHE A 413 3.28 14.72 6.84
N MET A 414 2.57 13.97 6.01
CA MET A 414 1.32 14.44 5.38
C MET A 414 0.18 14.68 6.39
N SER A 415 0.26 14.08 7.58
CA SER A 415 -0.71 14.32 8.66
C SER A 415 -0.35 15.53 9.54
N MET A 416 0.87 16.07 9.43
CA MET A 416 1.34 17.17 10.26
C MET A 416 0.83 18.52 9.73
N SER A 417 0.40 19.38 10.65
CA SER A 417 0.16 20.79 10.37
C SER A 417 1.47 21.56 10.14
N THR A 418 1.37 22.72 9.49
CA THR A 418 2.50 23.63 9.29
C THR A 418 3.24 23.96 10.59
N ASN A 419 2.51 24.20 11.68
CA ASN A 419 3.09 24.42 13.01
C ASN A 419 3.89 23.23 13.52
N GLN A 420 3.35 22.01 13.41
CA GLN A 420 4.05 20.79 13.82
C GLN A 420 5.31 20.57 12.99
N THR A 421 5.27 20.84 11.69
CA THR A 421 6.46 20.71 10.84
C THR A 421 7.51 21.79 11.10
N ASN A 422 7.09 23.00 11.48
CA ASN A 422 8.01 24.04 11.91
C ASN A 422 8.73 23.63 13.20
N GLU A 423 8.00 23.11 14.19
CA GLU A 423 8.58 22.63 15.45
C GLU A 423 9.51 21.42 15.25
N ALA A 424 9.13 20.47 14.39
CA ALA A 424 9.89 19.25 14.17
C ALA A 424 11.12 19.44 13.24
N PHE A 425 10.98 20.25 12.20
CA PHE A 425 11.97 20.35 11.12
C PHE A 425 12.60 21.73 10.96
N GLY A 426 12.05 22.78 11.59
CA GLY A 426 12.49 24.16 11.40
C GLY A 426 12.07 24.77 10.05
N ILE A 427 11.15 24.13 9.32
CA ILE A 427 10.73 24.59 7.99
C ILE A 427 9.61 25.64 8.05
N SER A 428 9.62 26.55 7.08
CA SER A 428 8.57 27.54 6.85
C SER A 428 7.30 26.93 6.25
N GLU A 429 6.19 27.65 6.32
CA GLU A 429 4.93 27.27 5.68
C GLU A 429 5.09 27.03 4.16
N ALA A 430 5.86 27.87 3.48
CA ALA A 430 6.11 27.71 2.05
C ALA A 430 6.88 26.42 1.73
N GLN A 431 7.89 26.08 2.54
CA GLN A 431 8.65 24.84 2.40
C GLN A 431 7.78 23.61 2.72
N HIS A 432 6.97 23.67 3.78
CA HIS A 432 5.99 22.62 4.10
C HIS A 432 5.04 22.36 2.92
N ASN A 433 4.44 23.41 2.36
CA ASN A 433 3.51 23.28 1.24
C ASN A 433 4.18 22.69 -0.01
N ALA A 434 5.43 23.05 -0.31
CA ALA A 434 6.17 22.51 -1.44
C ALA A 434 6.48 21.01 -1.26
N LEU A 435 6.92 20.61 -0.06
CA LEU A 435 7.17 19.21 0.29
C LEU A 435 5.88 18.38 0.26
N ALA A 436 4.79 18.92 0.82
CA ALA A 436 3.49 18.27 0.83
C ALA A 436 2.91 18.12 -0.60
N LEU A 437 3.13 19.10 -1.48
CA LEU A 437 2.73 18.99 -2.88
C LEU A 437 3.50 17.90 -3.62
N TRP A 438 4.81 17.81 -3.39
CA TRP A 438 5.65 16.78 -4.00
C TRP A 438 5.29 15.37 -3.52
N ALA A 439 5.29 15.14 -2.20
CA ALA A 439 4.95 13.84 -1.62
C ALA A 439 3.49 13.47 -1.88
N GLY A 440 2.59 14.46 -1.79
CA GLY A 440 1.17 14.32 -2.10
C GLY A 440 0.92 13.99 -3.57
N GLY A 441 1.75 14.46 -4.50
CA GLY A 441 1.64 14.13 -5.93
C GLY A 441 1.79 12.62 -6.18
N TRP A 442 2.78 12.01 -5.55
CA TRP A 442 2.96 10.55 -5.57
C TRP A 442 1.84 9.80 -4.83
N LEU A 443 1.52 10.22 -3.59
CA LEU A 443 0.47 9.59 -2.77
C LEU A 443 -0.95 9.71 -3.37
N ALA A 444 -1.22 10.73 -4.18
CA ALA A 444 -2.54 10.98 -4.76
C ALA A 444 -2.62 10.64 -6.25
N ASP A 445 -1.66 9.87 -6.77
CA ASP A 445 -1.62 9.38 -8.16
C ASP A 445 -1.57 10.51 -9.21
N VAL A 446 -1.09 11.69 -8.83
CA VAL A 446 -0.82 12.82 -9.74
C VAL A 446 0.51 12.60 -10.46
N THR A 447 1.48 11.98 -9.79
CA THR A 447 2.77 11.59 -10.34
C THR A 447 2.81 10.07 -10.53
N SER A 448 3.49 9.62 -11.60
CA SER A 448 3.67 8.21 -11.91
C SER A 448 5.11 7.89 -12.31
N LEU A 449 5.49 6.63 -12.11
CA LEU A 449 6.76 6.08 -12.57
C LEU A 449 6.60 5.52 -13.99
N PRO A 450 7.37 6.01 -14.98
CA PRO A 450 7.40 5.41 -16.31
C PRO A 450 8.06 4.03 -16.27
N MET A 451 7.27 2.98 -16.47
CA MET A 451 7.74 1.59 -16.34
C MET A 451 8.74 1.19 -17.42
N VAL A 452 8.86 1.98 -18.48
CA VAL A 452 9.91 1.82 -19.50
C VAL A 452 11.33 1.88 -18.92
N LEU A 453 11.52 2.58 -17.80
CA LEU A 453 12.80 2.61 -17.07
C LEU A 453 13.17 1.27 -16.45
N LEU A 454 12.17 0.39 -16.24
CA LEU A 454 12.33 -0.92 -15.64
C LEU A 454 12.09 -2.06 -16.67
N GLY A 455 12.09 -1.72 -17.96
CA GLY A 455 11.85 -2.69 -19.05
C GLY A 455 10.38 -3.08 -19.24
N GLY A 456 9.46 -2.42 -18.53
CA GLY A 456 8.02 -2.54 -18.72
C GLY A 456 7.45 -1.51 -19.70
N SER A 457 6.14 -1.33 -19.68
CA SER A 457 5.42 -0.32 -20.49
C SER A 457 4.38 0.39 -19.65
N GLY A 458 4.08 1.65 -20.00
CA GLY A 458 3.08 2.45 -19.30
C GLY A 458 3.59 3.06 -18.00
N GLU A 459 2.66 3.44 -17.13
CA GLU A 459 2.92 4.27 -15.95
C GLU A 459 2.46 3.55 -14.68
N MET A 460 3.21 3.72 -13.58
CA MET A 460 2.89 3.16 -12.28
C MET A 460 2.57 4.27 -11.28
N THR A 461 1.31 4.36 -10.89
CA THR A 461 0.88 5.23 -9.76
C THR A 461 0.88 4.44 -8.46
N ALA A 462 0.80 5.12 -7.32
CA ALA A 462 0.84 4.47 -6.03
C ALA A 462 -0.40 3.57 -5.79
N SER A 463 -1.59 3.97 -6.25
CA SER A 463 -2.78 3.12 -6.20
C SER A 463 -2.73 1.97 -7.20
N LEU A 464 -2.12 2.15 -8.38
CA LEU A 464 -1.92 1.05 -9.32
C LEU A 464 -0.94 0.03 -8.76
N PHE A 465 0.12 0.49 -8.08
CA PHE A 465 1.07 -0.38 -7.38
C PHE A 465 0.35 -1.23 -6.34
N VAL A 466 -0.42 -0.62 -5.43
CA VAL A 466 -1.23 -1.33 -4.42
C VAL A 466 -2.14 -2.38 -5.05
N ASN A 467 -2.89 -2.01 -6.08
CA ASN A 467 -3.80 -2.93 -6.77
C ASN A 467 -3.05 -4.10 -7.43
N THR A 468 -1.89 -3.82 -8.02
CA THR A 468 -1.05 -4.85 -8.64
C THR A 468 -0.51 -5.80 -7.58
N THR A 469 0.17 -5.27 -6.56
CA THR A 469 0.86 -6.08 -5.55
C THR A 469 -0.09 -6.81 -4.59
N PHE A 470 -1.36 -6.38 -4.48
CA PHE A 470 -2.36 -7.11 -3.72
C PHE A 470 -2.69 -8.47 -4.36
N GLY A 471 -2.77 -8.52 -5.70
CA GLY A 471 -3.22 -9.70 -6.45
C GLY A 471 -2.19 -10.30 -7.40
N ALA A 472 -0.96 -9.81 -7.41
CA ALA A 472 0.10 -10.25 -8.31
C ALA A 472 1.50 -10.01 -7.71
N GLU A 473 2.53 -10.33 -8.47
CA GLU A 473 3.93 -10.09 -8.12
C GLU A 473 4.23 -8.57 -8.04
N ASP A 474 5.16 -8.17 -7.17
CA ASP A 474 5.68 -6.81 -7.12
C ASP A 474 6.37 -6.48 -8.45
N PRO A 475 5.85 -5.52 -9.24
CA PRO A 475 6.38 -5.21 -10.57
C PRO A 475 7.71 -4.45 -10.53
N LEU A 476 8.15 -3.96 -9.36
CA LEU A 476 9.38 -3.20 -9.19
C LEU A 476 10.51 -4.08 -8.64
N ASN A 477 10.22 -4.91 -7.64
CA ASN A 477 11.25 -5.67 -6.90
C ASN A 477 11.16 -7.18 -7.13
N GLY A 478 10.10 -7.67 -7.77
CA GLY A 478 9.77 -9.10 -7.84
C GLY A 478 9.29 -9.65 -6.49
N GLY A 479 8.86 -10.91 -6.48
CA GLY A 479 8.29 -11.53 -5.29
C GLY A 479 6.93 -10.95 -4.89
N TYR A 480 6.48 -11.22 -3.67
CA TYR A 480 5.11 -10.90 -3.25
C TYR A 480 5.09 -10.23 -1.88
N LEU A 481 4.17 -9.27 -1.69
CA LEU A 481 3.96 -8.66 -0.38
C LEU A 481 3.35 -9.66 0.60
N GLU A 482 3.69 -9.54 1.89
CA GLU A 482 3.19 -10.44 2.94
C GLU A 482 1.66 -10.37 3.07
N ASN A 483 1.11 -9.16 3.12
CA ASN A 483 -0.33 -8.91 3.22
C ASN A 483 -0.99 -8.79 1.83
N SER A 484 -0.72 -9.77 0.96
CA SER A 484 -1.31 -9.91 -0.38
C SER A 484 -1.98 -11.28 -0.54
N LEU A 485 -2.71 -11.49 -1.64
CA LEU A 485 -3.28 -12.80 -1.96
C LEU A 485 -2.22 -13.90 -2.09
N ASN A 486 -0.97 -13.55 -2.41
CA ASN A 486 0.11 -14.52 -2.51
C ASN A 486 0.85 -14.78 -1.19
N LEU A 487 0.51 -14.06 -0.10
CA LEU A 487 1.03 -14.30 1.26
C LEU A 487 2.57 -14.35 1.32
N GLY A 488 3.26 -13.36 0.76
CA GLY A 488 4.72 -13.38 0.69
C GLY A 488 5.30 -14.47 -0.22
N GLY A 489 4.49 -15.04 -1.11
CA GLY A 489 4.82 -16.18 -1.96
C GLY A 489 4.46 -17.53 -1.35
N PHE A 490 3.98 -17.56 -0.10
CA PHE A 490 3.58 -18.81 0.56
C PHE A 490 2.36 -19.45 -0.10
N TRP A 491 1.50 -18.68 -0.76
CA TRP A 491 0.28 -19.20 -1.39
C TRP A 491 0.56 -20.26 -2.47
N GLY A 492 1.60 -20.07 -3.28
CA GLY A 492 1.98 -20.98 -4.37
C GLY A 492 2.93 -22.12 -3.96
N LEU A 493 3.35 -22.21 -2.70
CA LEU A 493 4.22 -23.29 -2.23
C LEU A 493 3.52 -24.67 -2.08
N PRO A 494 2.26 -24.77 -1.62
CA PRO A 494 1.54 -26.03 -1.56
C PRO A 494 1.48 -26.71 -2.93
N GLU A 495 1.78 -28.01 -2.99
CA GLU A 495 1.86 -28.77 -4.24
C GLU A 495 0.58 -28.59 -5.10
N GLY A 496 0.76 -27.99 -6.28
CA GLY A 496 -0.28 -27.91 -7.32
C GLY A 496 -1.11 -26.62 -7.36
N ARG A 497 -0.75 -25.56 -6.60
CA ARG A 497 -1.36 -24.23 -6.77
C ARG A 497 -0.50 -23.31 -7.62
N ASP A 498 -1.14 -22.60 -8.53
CA ASP A 498 -0.53 -21.46 -9.22
C ASP A 498 -0.59 -20.22 -8.32
N ASN A 499 0.45 -19.39 -8.38
CA ASN A 499 0.43 -18.06 -7.77
C ASN A 499 -0.71 -17.23 -8.37
N ILE A 500 -1.27 -16.36 -7.54
CA ILE A 500 -2.31 -15.43 -7.95
C ILE A 500 -1.68 -14.35 -8.84
N ALA A 501 -2.29 -14.11 -10.00
CA ALA A 501 -1.90 -13.07 -10.95
C ALA A 501 -3.17 -12.41 -11.50
N LEU A 502 -3.80 -11.57 -10.69
CA LEU A 502 -4.99 -10.82 -11.06
C LEU A 502 -4.63 -9.59 -11.89
N ASP A 503 -5.53 -9.21 -12.80
CA ASP A 503 -5.51 -7.88 -13.40
C ASP A 503 -5.69 -6.81 -12.29
N PRO A 504 -4.94 -5.71 -12.30
CA PRO A 504 -5.03 -4.69 -11.24
C PRO A 504 -6.44 -4.11 -11.04
N ALA A 505 -7.27 -4.03 -12.09
CA ALA A 505 -8.65 -3.56 -11.92
C ALA A 505 -9.51 -4.56 -11.13
N VAL A 506 -9.24 -5.86 -11.26
CA VAL A 506 -9.92 -6.92 -10.49
C VAL A 506 -9.50 -6.85 -9.02
N SER A 507 -8.21 -6.71 -8.74
CA SER A 507 -7.70 -6.47 -7.39
C SER A 507 -8.29 -5.19 -6.77
N GLY A 508 -8.35 -4.11 -7.54
CA GLY A 508 -8.97 -2.85 -7.12
C GLY A 508 -10.45 -3.00 -6.78
N ASN A 509 -11.21 -3.78 -7.56
CA ASN A 509 -12.60 -4.12 -7.22
C ASN A 509 -12.70 -4.98 -5.95
N ALA A 510 -11.78 -5.94 -5.77
CA ALA A 510 -11.75 -6.77 -4.57
C ALA A 510 -11.43 -5.97 -3.30
N LEU A 511 -10.60 -4.95 -3.39
CA LEU A 511 -10.25 -4.07 -2.27
C LEU A 511 -11.28 -2.97 -2.02
N TYR A 512 -11.70 -2.27 -3.07
CA TYR A 512 -12.42 -0.98 -2.96
C TYR A 512 -13.80 -0.96 -3.62
N GLY A 513 -14.21 -2.05 -4.28
CA GLY A 513 -15.52 -2.15 -4.90
C GLY A 513 -16.68 -2.12 -3.89
N PRO A 514 -17.94 -2.30 -4.35
CA PRO A 514 -19.11 -2.27 -3.46
C PRO A 514 -19.06 -3.30 -2.31
N LEU A 515 -18.39 -4.43 -2.52
CA LEU A 515 -18.10 -5.46 -1.52
C LEU A 515 -16.63 -5.48 -1.10
N GLY A 516 -15.90 -4.41 -1.39
CA GLY A 516 -14.46 -4.32 -1.21
C GLY A 516 -14.02 -4.63 0.22
N LEU A 517 -12.94 -5.38 0.37
CA LEU A 517 -12.42 -5.82 1.67
C LEU A 517 -12.00 -4.66 2.59
N THR A 518 -11.65 -3.50 2.03
CA THR A 518 -11.35 -2.28 2.80
C THR A 518 -12.59 -1.61 3.38
N THR A 519 -13.78 -1.97 2.87
CA THR A 519 -15.04 -1.38 3.32
C THR A 519 -15.59 -2.13 4.51
N SER A 520 -16.21 -1.42 5.46
CA SER A 520 -16.86 -2.04 6.61
C SER A 520 -18.00 -2.99 6.25
N THR A 521 -18.63 -2.80 5.07
CA THR A 521 -19.70 -3.69 4.59
C THR A 521 -19.13 -4.94 3.94
N GLY A 522 -18.13 -4.79 3.06
CA GLY A 522 -17.46 -5.90 2.40
C GLY A 522 -16.75 -6.83 3.39
N SER A 523 -15.94 -6.28 4.30
CA SER A 523 -15.25 -7.07 5.32
C SER A 523 -16.22 -7.82 6.24
N ALA A 524 -17.32 -7.18 6.66
CA ALA A 524 -18.33 -7.81 7.50
C ALA A 524 -19.10 -8.93 6.78
N ILE A 525 -19.42 -8.74 5.49
CA ILE A 525 -20.07 -9.79 4.67
C ILE A 525 -19.11 -10.97 4.49
N PHE A 526 -17.83 -10.70 4.21
CA PHE A 526 -16.83 -11.75 4.03
C PHE A 526 -16.66 -12.57 5.31
N LEU A 527 -16.49 -11.91 6.46
CA LEU A 527 -16.37 -12.57 7.75
C LEU A 527 -17.66 -13.29 8.18
N TYR A 528 -18.83 -12.72 7.89
CA TYR A 528 -20.11 -13.44 8.08
C TYR A 528 -20.11 -14.75 7.28
N GLY A 529 -19.67 -14.69 6.03
CA GLY A 529 -19.49 -15.83 5.15
C GLY A 529 -18.61 -16.91 5.76
N GLU A 530 -17.38 -16.54 6.13
CA GLU A 530 -16.41 -17.48 6.71
C GLU A 530 -16.90 -18.11 8.02
N LEU A 531 -17.54 -17.33 8.89
CA LEU A 531 -17.95 -17.79 10.22
C LEU A 531 -19.27 -18.58 10.21
N SER A 532 -20.19 -18.25 9.32
CA SER A 532 -21.50 -18.93 9.24
C SER A 532 -21.56 -20.05 8.20
N GLY A 533 -20.64 -20.05 7.23
CA GLY A 533 -20.70 -20.93 6.06
C GLY A 533 -21.77 -20.53 5.03
N MET A 534 -22.41 -19.37 5.19
CA MET A 534 -23.48 -18.86 4.33
C MET A 534 -23.30 -17.36 4.06
N THR A 535 -23.84 -16.85 2.96
CA THR A 535 -24.03 -15.41 2.78
C THR A 535 -25.13 -14.90 3.73
N PRO A 536 -25.10 -13.62 4.14
CA PRO A 536 -26.24 -13.04 4.83
C PRO A 536 -27.48 -13.06 3.90
N PRO A 537 -28.72 -12.97 4.44
CA PRO A 537 -29.97 -13.07 3.68
C PRO A 537 -30.23 -11.81 2.82
N LEU A 538 -29.29 -11.53 1.92
CA LEU A 538 -29.23 -10.37 1.04
C LEU A 538 -29.08 -10.85 -0.40
N ASN A 539 -29.66 -10.10 -1.32
CA ASN A 539 -29.49 -10.23 -2.75
C ASN A 539 -28.39 -9.27 -3.21
N PHE A 540 -27.25 -9.83 -3.60
CA PHE A 540 -26.08 -9.05 -4.05
C PHE A 540 -26.17 -8.60 -5.51
N SER A 541 -27.18 -9.04 -6.27
CA SER A 541 -27.42 -8.56 -7.64
C SER A 541 -28.08 -7.18 -7.70
N THR A 542 -28.51 -6.64 -6.55
CA THR A 542 -29.15 -5.33 -6.43
C THR A 542 -28.25 -4.37 -5.67
N SER A 543 -28.25 -3.08 -6.06
CA SER A 543 -27.55 -2.01 -5.33
C SER A 543 -28.55 -0.93 -4.90
N PRO A 544 -28.80 -0.74 -3.58
CA PRO A 544 -28.25 -1.51 -2.46
C PRO A 544 -28.82 -2.95 -2.39
N PRO A 545 -28.15 -3.87 -1.67
CA PRO A 545 -28.65 -5.23 -1.48
C PRO A 545 -30.04 -5.26 -0.83
N THR A 546 -30.99 -5.98 -1.44
CA THR A 546 -32.32 -6.23 -0.87
C THR A 546 -32.35 -7.56 -0.11
N PRO A 547 -33.39 -7.88 0.69
CA PRO A 547 -33.54 -9.23 1.23
C PRO A 547 -33.48 -10.32 0.14
N GLY A 548 -32.78 -11.41 0.41
CA GLY A 548 -32.56 -12.51 -0.53
C GLY A 548 -32.31 -13.85 0.16
N THR A 549 -32.31 -14.93 -0.61
CA THR A 549 -32.02 -16.28 -0.09
C THR A 549 -30.52 -16.44 0.17
N PRO A 550 -30.10 -16.89 1.37
CA PRO A 550 -28.71 -17.23 1.65
C PRO A 550 -28.14 -18.27 0.69
N MET A 551 -26.89 -18.07 0.29
CA MET A 551 -26.10 -18.98 -0.54
C MET A 551 -24.99 -19.60 0.32
N VAL A 552 -24.53 -20.79 -0.05
CA VAL A 552 -23.37 -21.42 0.62
C VAL A 552 -22.14 -20.53 0.44
N TRP A 553 -21.38 -20.32 1.49
CA TRP A 553 -20.11 -19.60 1.42
C TRP A 553 -18.99 -20.55 0.99
N ASP A 554 -18.75 -20.58 -0.32
CA ASP A 554 -17.69 -21.35 -0.96
C ASP A 554 -16.89 -20.51 -1.96
N GLU A 555 -15.81 -21.07 -2.50
CA GLU A 555 -14.92 -20.39 -3.46
C GLU A 555 -15.65 -19.95 -4.73
N ALA A 556 -16.67 -20.69 -5.16
CA ALA A 556 -17.47 -20.32 -6.32
C ALA A 556 -18.34 -19.09 -6.04
N THR A 557 -18.95 -19.01 -4.85
CA THR A 557 -19.75 -17.87 -4.42
C THR A 557 -18.88 -16.63 -4.22
N ILE A 558 -17.72 -16.77 -3.59
CA ILE A 558 -16.75 -15.68 -3.43
C ILE A 558 -16.26 -15.22 -4.80
N GLY A 559 -15.87 -16.15 -5.67
CA GLY A 559 -15.44 -15.85 -7.04
C GLY A 559 -16.48 -15.04 -7.81
N ALA A 560 -17.76 -15.42 -7.71
CA ALA A 560 -18.86 -14.70 -8.33
C ALA A 560 -19.09 -13.28 -7.76
N LEU A 561 -18.92 -13.10 -6.44
CA LEU A 561 -19.11 -11.80 -5.79
C LEU A 561 -17.99 -10.80 -6.11
N TYR A 562 -16.75 -11.29 -6.23
CA TYR A 562 -15.56 -10.45 -6.41
C TYR A 562 -15.06 -10.38 -7.85
N GLY A 563 -15.56 -11.24 -8.74
CA GLY A 563 -15.11 -11.33 -10.13
C GLY A 563 -13.75 -12.02 -10.27
N VAL A 564 -13.46 -13.00 -9.40
CA VAL A 564 -12.20 -13.75 -9.36
C VAL A 564 -12.44 -15.24 -9.59
N ASP A 565 -11.41 -15.98 -9.97
CA ASP A 565 -11.49 -17.43 -10.06
C ASP A 565 -11.49 -18.10 -8.68
N THR A 566 -11.68 -19.42 -8.65
CA THR A 566 -11.74 -20.18 -7.38
C THR A 566 -10.41 -20.22 -6.65
N ASN A 567 -9.26 -20.13 -7.34
CA ASN A 567 -7.94 -20.12 -6.71
C ASN A 567 -7.72 -18.79 -5.97
N ALA A 568 -7.99 -17.67 -6.63
CA ALA A 568 -7.96 -16.35 -6.03
C ALA A 568 -9.00 -16.20 -4.92
N ALA A 569 -10.20 -16.75 -5.08
CA ALA A 569 -11.19 -16.81 -4.00
C ALA A 569 -10.62 -17.56 -2.79
N ALA A 570 -10.03 -18.73 -2.96
CA ALA A 570 -9.39 -19.48 -1.88
C ALA A 570 -8.26 -18.68 -1.20
N ALA A 571 -7.47 -17.93 -1.99
CA ALA A 571 -6.42 -17.04 -1.48
C ALA A 571 -6.99 -15.91 -0.62
N MET A 572 -8.11 -15.29 -1.04
CA MET A 572 -8.82 -14.28 -0.25
C MET A 572 -9.27 -14.84 1.10
N ARG A 573 -9.77 -16.08 1.13
CA ARG A 573 -10.17 -16.75 2.39
C ARG A 573 -8.98 -16.95 3.32
N ALA A 574 -7.86 -17.43 2.76
CA ALA A 574 -6.63 -17.67 3.52
C ALA A 574 -6.03 -16.37 4.06
N LEU A 575 -6.00 -15.30 3.27
CA LEU A 575 -5.58 -13.97 3.70
C LEU A 575 -6.48 -13.46 4.84
N MET A 576 -7.81 -13.51 4.63
CA MET A 576 -8.76 -13.00 5.61
C MET A 576 -8.64 -13.76 6.94
N MET A 577 -8.75 -15.09 6.91
CA MET A 577 -8.83 -15.90 8.13
C MET A 577 -7.47 -16.23 8.75
N GLY A 578 -6.37 -16.07 8.00
CA GLY A 578 -5.01 -16.24 8.48
C GLY A 578 -4.47 -14.93 9.06
N PRO A 579 -3.63 -14.19 8.31
CA PRO A 579 -2.87 -13.06 8.84
C PRO A 579 -3.73 -11.85 9.26
N ILE A 580 -4.94 -11.65 8.71
CA ILE A 580 -5.73 -10.45 8.98
C ILE A 580 -6.63 -10.62 10.21
N TYR A 581 -7.68 -11.44 10.09
CA TYR A 581 -8.72 -11.58 11.11
C TYR A 581 -8.37 -12.57 12.22
N GLY A 582 -7.56 -13.59 11.91
CA GLY A 582 -7.48 -14.87 12.63
C GLY A 582 -7.64 -14.79 14.15
N THR A 583 -8.27 -15.80 14.76
CA THR A 583 -8.69 -15.73 16.18
C THR A 583 -7.55 -15.81 17.20
N THR A 584 -6.29 -15.67 16.77
CA THR A 584 -5.09 -15.70 17.60
C THR A 584 -4.53 -14.28 17.77
N ALA A 585 -3.79 -14.05 18.86
CA ALA A 585 -3.10 -12.78 19.07
C ALA A 585 -1.99 -12.50 18.04
N GLU A 586 -1.59 -13.51 17.26
CA GLU A 586 -0.62 -13.40 16.16
C GLU A 586 -1.21 -12.79 14.90
N SER A 587 -2.55 -12.74 14.79
CA SER A 587 -3.23 -12.13 13.65
C SER A 587 -3.26 -10.61 13.81
N PHE A 588 -3.20 -9.89 12.68
CA PHE A 588 -2.99 -8.45 12.66
C PHE A 588 -4.07 -7.67 13.43
N VAL A 589 -5.36 -7.92 13.16
CA VAL A 589 -6.44 -7.10 13.74
C VAL A 589 -6.58 -7.32 15.26
N PRO A 590 -6.67 -8.56 15.78
CA PRO A 590 -6.71 -8.77 17.23
C PRO A 590 -5.45 -8.26 17.94
N GLY A 591 -4.27 -8.52 17.38
CA GLY A 591 -3.01 -8.06 17.94
C GLY A 591 -2.91 -6.53 18.02
N PHE A 592 -3.38 -5.84 16.98
CA PHE A 592 -3.45 -4.37 16.95
C PHE A 592 -4.43 -3.82 18.00
N LEU A 593 -5.62 -4.41 18.14
CA LEU A 593 -6.60 -3.99 19.15
C LEU A 593 -6.08 -4.18 20.59
N MET A 594 -5.39 -5.29 20.84
CA MET A 594 -4.78 -5.59 22.13
C MET A 594 -3.64 -4.62 22.46
N SER A 595 -2.72 -4.39 21.53
CA SER A 595 -1.53 -3.55 21.77
C SER A 595 -1.85 -2.06 21.82
N SER A 596 -2.76 -1.59 20.96
CA SER A 596 -3.02 -0.15 20.78
C SER A 596 -4.15 0.36 21.67
N PHE A 597 -5.14 -0.48 21.98
CA PHE A 597 -6.33 -0.06 22.75
C PHE A 597 -6.52 -0.85 24.05
N GLY A 598 -5.69 -1.86 24.33
CA GLY A 598 -5.83 -2.70 25.51
C GLY A 598 -7.08 -3.58 25.50
N ALA A 599 -7.73 -3.76 24.34
CA ALA A 599 -8.90 -4.60 24.20
C ALA A 599 -8.48 -6.08 24.24
N THR A 600 -9.08 -6.88 25.12
CA THR A 600 -8.68 -8.29 25.32
C THR A 600 -9.82 -9.27 25.00
N PRO A 601 -9.51 -10.49 24.54
CA PRO A 601 -10.52 -11.54 24.31
C PRO A 601 -11.26 -12.00 25.57
N TYR A 602 -10.68 -11.75 26.75
CA TYR A 602 -11.25 -12.04 28.05
C TYR A 602 -11.28 -10.77 28.88
N LEU A 603 -12.34 -10.59 29.67
CA LEU A 603 -12.55 -9.43 30.51
C LEU A 603 -12.86 -9.89 31.94
N THR A 604 -12.23 -9.23 32.91
CA THR A 604 -12.59 -9.35 34.33
C THR A 604 -13.46 -8.16 34.69
N GLN A 605 -14.66 -8.43 35.16
CA GLN A 605 -15.60 -7.40 35.59
C GLN A 605 -16.51 -7.92 36.70
N SER A 606 -17.09 -7.02 37.50
CA SER A 606 -18.07 -7.39 38.51
C SER A 606 -19.32 -8.05 37.90
N PHE A 607 -20.01 -8.89 38.69
CA PHE A 607 -21.30 -9.47 38.31
C PHE A 607 -22.33 -8.40 37.88
N ASN A 608 -22.34 -7.24 38.56
CA ASN A 608 -23.17 -6.10 38.17
C ASN A 608 -22.90 -5.64 36.74
N ASN A 609 -21.64 -5.50 36.34
CA ASN A 609 -21.27 -5.10 34.98
C ASN A 609 -21.44 -6.22 33.94
N TRP A 610 -21.67 -7.45 34.38
CA TRP A 610 -21.91 -8.60 33.49
C TRP A 610 -23.39 -8.81 33.18
N LEU A 611 -24.28 -8.48 34.12
CA LEU A 611 -25.73 -8.58 33.96
C LEU A 611 -26.37 -7.32 33.37
N LEU A 612 -25.77 -6.16 33.60
CA LEU A 612 -26.18 -4.85 33.07
C LEU A 612 -25.44 -4.55 31.77
#